data_AF-A0A9Q3H3Z5-F1
#
_entry.id   AF-A0A9Q3H3Z5-F1
#
_cell.length_a   1.000
_cell.length_b   1.000
_cell.length_c   1.000
_cell.angle_alpha   90.00
_cell.angle_beta   90.00
_cell.angle_gamma   90.00
#
_symmetry.space_group_name_H-M   'P 1'
#
loop_
_entity.id
_entity.type
_entity.pdbx_description
1 polymer ?
#
loop_
_entity_poly.entity_id
_entity_poly.type
_entity_poly.pdbx_seq_one_letter_code
_entity_poly.pdbx_strand_id
1 'polypeptide(L)'
;MLQPPTEGEFQTLELLWQHVHNVSRAQGYAVSTLRSNMTHNRIEIGCDRSGTPNANKSPSKTVTSRKLDCPFRCYAIKYAKSTTWTLKVKNPEHSHDATENIMAHPAFRKFNEQETSQIAQISESLLISRQIQAQLCIQRESDRPVILQDIYNQVKKIKKDKLKGRRPIDALIDTLKQENFVWSSARDSEGHITSLFFTHPWP
;
A
#
# COMPACT_ATOMS: atom_id res chain seq x y z
N MET A 1 -1.13 -23.57 17.45
CA MET A 1 -0.74 -23.47 16.03
C MET A 1 -1.71 -22.57 15.31
N LEU A 2 -1.21 -21.64 14.50
CA LEU A 2 -2.01 -20.70 13.73
C LEU A 2 -2.84 -21.45 12.68
N GLN A 3 -4.16 -21.28 12.69
CA GLN A 3 -5.03 -21.97 11.75
C GLN A 3 -5.08 -21.25 10.40
N PRO A 4 -4.91 -21.96 9.27
CA PRO A 4 -5.08 -21.38 7.94
C PRO A 4 -6.57 -21.03 7.69
N PRO A 5 -6.87 -20.14 6.74
CA PRO A 5 -8.25 -19.93 6.30
C PRO A 5 -8.78 -21.20 5.63
N THR A 6 -10.03 -21.54 5.93
CA THR A 6 -10.71 -22.69 5.31
C THR A 6 -10.79 -22.49 3.80
N GLU A 7 -10.45 -23.55 3.06
CA GLU A 7 -10.61 -23.60 1.61
C GLU A 7 -12.09 -23.49 1.22
N GLY A 8 -12.35 -22.96 0.03
CA GLY A 8 -13.73 -22.80 -0.44
C GLY A 8 -13.84 -21.98 -1.72
N GLU A 9 -15.07 -21.79 -2.15
CA GLU A 9 -15.42 -20.96 -3.30
C GLU A 9 -16.14 -19.68 -2.86
N PHE A 10 -15.81 -18.59 -3.53
CA PHE A 10 -16.30 -17.25 -3.23
C PHE A 10 -16.80 -16.62 -4.52
N GLN A 11 -17.95 -15.93 -4.48
CA GLN A 11 -18.50 -15.30 -5.68
C GLN A 11 -17.58 -14.23 -6.25
N THR A 12 -16.88 -13.49 -5.39
CA THR A 12 -16.00 -12.40 -5.78
C THR A 12 -14.65 -12.50 -5.08
N LEU A 13 -13.65 -11.80 -5.64
CA LEU A 13 -12.31 -11.74 -5.04
C LEU A 13 -12.35 -11.00 -3.71
N GLU A 14 -13.25 -10.01 -3.59
CA GLU A 14 -13.47 -9.20 -2.40
C GLU A 14 -13.99 -10.07 -1.25
N LEU A 15 -14.95 -10.96 -1.50
CA LEU A 15 -15.46 -11.90 -0.50
C LEU A 15 -14.38 -12.90 -0.06
N LEU A 16 -13.55 -13.38 -1.00
CA LEU A 16 -12.40 -14.23 -0.67
C LEU A 16 -11.43 -13.49 0.25
N TRP A 17 -11.07 -12.24 -0.07
CA TRP A 17 -10.19 -11.44 0.77
C TRP A 17 -10.79 -11.14 2.13
N GLN A 18 -12.10 -10.88 2.20
CA GLN A 18 -12.80 -10.66 3.47
C GLN A 18 -12.71 -11.90 4.35
N HIS A 19 -12.97 -13.09 3.81
CA HIS A 19 -12.81 -14.36 4.53
C HIS A 19 -11.39 -14.56 5.06
N VAL A 20 -10.39 -14.43 4.19
CA VAL A 20 -8.98 -14.60 4.56
C VAL A 20 -8.54 -13.58 5.61
N HIS A 21 -8.97 -12.32 5.47
CA HIS A 21 -8.65 -11.28 6.45
C HIS A 21 -9.35 -11.51 7.80
N ASN A 22 -10.59 -11.97 7.81
CA ASN A 22 -11.30 -12.28 9.05
C ASN A 22 -10.62 -13.42 9.82
N VAL A 23 -10.29 -14.52 9.14
CA VAL A 23 -9.61 -15.66 9.78
C VAL A 23 -8.22 -15.27 10.27
N SER A 24 -7.39 -14.67 9.41
CA SER A 24 -6.04 -14.26 9.81
C SER A 24 -6.05 -13.27 10.98
N ARG A 25 -7.00 -12.32 10.97
CA ARG A 25 -7.18 -11.36 12.07
C ARG A 25 -7.53 -12.07 13.38
N ALA A 26 -8.49 -13.00 13.36
CA ALA A 26 -8.89 -13.76 14.54
C ALA A 26 -7.77 -14.66 15.08
N GLN A 27 -6.90 -15.15 14.20
CA GLN A 27 -5.75 -15.99 14.54
C GLN A 27 -4.48 -15.21 14.90
N GLY A 28 -4.47 -13.88 14.80
CA GLY A 28 -3.31 -13.08 15.21
C GLY A 28 -2.18 -13.00 14.18
N TYR A 29 -2.46 -13.21 12.90
CA TYR A 29 -1.49 -12.99 11.82
C TYR A 29 -2.10 -12.14 10.70
N ALA A 30 -1.27 -11.63 9.80
CA ALA A 30 -1.74 -10.91 8.63
C ALA A 30 -1.26 -11.57 7.35
N VAL A 31 -1.99 -11.32 6.26
CA VAL A 31 -1.66 -11.80 4.93
C VAL A 31 -1.54 -10.65 3.94
N SER A 32 -0.83 -10.92 2.84
CA SER A 32 -0.68 -10.01 1.72
C SER A 32 -0.49 -10.78 0.42
N THR A 33 -0.69 -10.10 -0.71
CA THR A 33 -0.32 -10.62 -2.02
C THR A 33 1.19 -10.73 -2.12
N LEU A 34 1.72 -11.94 -2.32
CA LEU A 34 3.13 -12.17 -2.62
C LEU A 34 3.39 -12.08 -4.12
N ARG A 35 2.47 -12.62 -4.92
CA ARG A 35 2.56 -12.62 -6.37
C ARG A 35 1.16 -12.61 -6.97
N SER A 36 0.97 -11.85 -8.05
CA SER A 36 -0.25 -11.86 -8.83
C SER A 36 0.07 -12.15 -10.29
N ASN A 37 -0.61 -13.13 -10.87
CA ASN A 37 -0.57 -13.45 -12.28
C ASN A 37 -1.99 -13.31 -12.84
N MET A 38 -2.29 -12.11 -13.33
CA MET A 38 -3.63 -11.78 -13.82
C MET A 38 -3.94 -12.49 -15.15
N THR A 39 -2.93 -12.85 -15.94
CA THR A 39 -3.12 -13.67 -17.16
C THR A 39 -3.75 -15.02 -16.84
N HIS A 40 -3.42 -15.60 -15.70
CA HIS A 40 -3.95 -16.89 -15.23
C HIS A 40 -4.97 -16.73 -14.10
N ASN A 41 -5.45 -15.51 -13.84
CA ASN A 41 -6.32 -15.14 -12.72
C ASN A 41 -5.92 -15.82 -11.40
N ARG A 42 -4.62 -15.79 -11.08
CA ARG A 42 -4.05 -16.46 -9.93
C ARG A 42 -3.31 -15.48 -9.05
N ILE A 43 -3.63 -15.48 -7.77
CA ILE A 43 -3.00 -14.66 -6.74
C ILE A 43 -2.42 -15.58 -5.68
N GLU A 44 -1.13 -15.46 -5.42
CA GLU A 44 -0.46 -16.09 -4.30
C GLU A 44 -0.56 -15.17 -3.09
N ILE A 45 -1.25 -15.66 -2.07
CA ILE A 45 -1.44 -15.00 -0.79
C ILE A 45 -0.48 -15.65 0.20
N GLY A 46 0.20 -14.84 1.02
CA GLY A 46 1.05 -15.38 2.08
C GLY A 46 1.12 -14.47 3.28
N CYS A 47 1.74 -14.97 4.35
CA CYS A 47 1.88 -14.24 5.60
C CYS A 47 2.65 -12.93 5.37
N ASP A 48 2.30 -11.86 6.07
CA ASP A 48 3.01 -10.58 5.99
C ASP A 48 4.45 -10.64 6.53
N ARG A 49 4.77 -11.70 7.28
CA ARG A 49 6.12 -12.06 7.74
C ARG A 49 6.88 -12.99 6.78
N SER A 50 6.39 -13.19 5.55
CA SER A 50 7.05 -14.05 4.55
C SER A 50 8.34 -13.44 3.98
N GLY A 51 9.25 -14.31 3.55
CA GLY A 51 10.52 -13.98 2.93
C GLY A 51 11.60 -13.55 3.92
N THR A 52 12.76 -13.13 3.41
CA THR A 52 13.90 -12.74 4.24
C THR A 52 14.11 -11.23 4.24
N PRO A 53 14.73 -10.68 5.31
CA PRO A 53 15.23 -9.31 5.31
C PRO A 53 16.20 -9.10 4.13
N ASN A 54 16.07 -7.97 3.42
CA ASN A 54 16.99 -7.67 2.32
C ASN A 54 18.37 -7.33 2.89
N ALA A 55 19.37 -8.18 2.64
CA ALA A 55 20.76 -7.95 3.05
C ALA A 55 21.40 -6.71 2.38
N ASN A 56 20.90 -6.29 1.21
CA ASN A 56 21.47 -5.21 0.41
C ASN A 56 20.97 -3.79 0.75
N LYS A 57 20.32 -3.58 1.90
CA LYS A 57 19.95 -2.23 2.33
C LYS A 57 21.16 -1.58 3.02
N SER A 58 21.48 -0.36 2.61
CA SER A 58 22.59 0.42 3.16
C SER A 58 22.58 0.41 4.70
N PRO A 59 23.75 0.30 5.35
CA PRO A 59 23.88 0.14 6.81
C PRO A 59 23.36 1.35 7.61
N SER A 60 22.98 2.46 6.96
CA SER A 60 22.58 3.70 7.64
C SER A 60 21.16 3.70 8.21
N LYS A 61 20.38 2.63 8.02
CA LYS A 61 19.05 2.50 8.66
C LYS A 61 18.93 1.14 9.32
N THR A 62 18.95 1.12 10.65
CA THR A 62 18.55 -0.03 11.47
C THR A 62 17.04 -0.26 11.29
N VAL A 63 16.64 -0.81 10.15
CA VAL A 63 15.25 -1.20 9.91
C VAL A 63 15.11 -2.64 10.36
N THR A 64 14.56 -2.83 11.56
CA THR A 64 14.11 -4.15 12.01
C THR A 64 13.07 -4.68 11.03
N SER A 65 13.42 -5.73 10.31
CA SER A 65 12.52 -6.41 9.39
C SER A 65 11.52 -7.26 10.18
N ARG A 66 10.23 -7.21 9.82
CA ARG A 66 9.19 -8.09 10.39
C ARG A 66 9.15 -9.47 9.73
N LYS A 67 9.98 -9.68 8.70
CA LYS A 67 10.00 -10.92 7.94
C LYS A 67 10.75 -12.01 8.71
N LEU A 68 10.14 -13.19 8.81
CA LEU A 68 10.60 -14.37 9.54
C LEU A 68 10.68 -15.61 8.63
N ASP A 69 10.76 -15.38 7.33
CA ASP A 69 10.68 -16.41 6.29
C ASP A 69 9.50 -17.37 6.46
N CYS A 70 8.36 -16.81 6.87
CA CYS A 70 7.16 -17.60 7.13
C CYS A 70 6.71 -18.37 5.86
N PRO A 71 6.50 -19.70 5.95
CA PRO A 71 6.23 -20.53 4.78
C PRO A 71 4.73 -20.62 4.43
N PHE A 72 3.84 -20.03 5.23
CA PHE A 72 2.40 -20.04 5.00
C PHE A 72 2.01 -19.46 3.63
N ARG A 73 1.28 -20.24 2.82
CA ARG A 73 0.86 -19.85 1.46
C ARG A 73 -0.54 -20.35 1.13
N CYS A 74 -1.32 -19.51 0.47
CA CYS A 74 -2.58 -19.85 -0.19
C CYS A 74 -2.61 -19.34 -1.63
N TYR A 75 -3.52 -19.90 -2.43
CA TYR A 75 -3.85 -19.41 -3.76
C TYR A 75 -5.31 -18.98 -3.82
N ALA A 76 -5.54 -17.79 -4.34
CA ALA A 76 -6.82 -17.37 -4.90
C ALA A 76 -6.76 -17.59 -6.42
N ILE A 77 -7.66 -18.41 -6.95
CA ILE A 77 -7.65 -18.83 -8.37
C ILE A 77 -9.05 -18.63 -8.94
N LYS A 78 -9.16 -17.95 -10.09
CA LYS A 78 -10.37 -17.98 -10.91
C LYS A 78 -10.15 -18.86 -12.14
N TYR A 79 -10.75 -20.04 -12.14
CA TYR A 79 -10.65 -20.97 -13.27
C TYR A 79 -11.40 -20.41 -14.50
N ALA A 80 -10.91 -20.69 -15.71
CA ALA A 80 -11.41 -20.08 -16.94
C ALA A 80 -12.93 -20.25 -17.19
N LYS A 81 -13.50 -21.37 -16.74
CA LYS A 81 -14.94 -21.68 -16.86
C LYS A 81 -15.73 -21.40 -15.57
N SER A 82 -15.07 -20.92 -14.52
CA SER A 82 -15.73 -20.64 -13.24
C SER A 82 -16.14 -19.17 -13.15
N THR A 83 -17.32 -18.94 -12.59
CA THR A 83 -17.76 -17.61 -12.15
C THR A 83 -17.20 -17.26 -10.78
N THR A 84 -16.78 -18.26 -9.99
CA THR A 84 -16.30 -18.12 -8.61
C THR A 84 -14.77 -18.11 -8.53
N TRP A 85 -14.28 -17.56 -7.42
CA TRP A 85 -12.89 -17.65 -6.99
C TRP A 85 -12.71 -18.79 -5.98
N THR A 86 -11.73 -19.64 -6.21
CA THR A 86 -11.38 -20.74 -5.30
C THR A 86 -10.18 -20.34 -4.45
N LEU A 87 -10.30 -20.51 -3.12
CA LEU A 87 -9.19 -20.44 -2.18
C LEU A 87 -8.63 -21.85 -1.94
N LYS A 88 -7.33 -22.04 -2.15
CA LYS A 88 -6.60 -23.29 -1.82
C LYS A 88 -5.41 -23.00 -0.92
N VAL A 89 -5.25 -23.74 0.15
CA VAL A 89 -4.08 -23.69 1.01
C VAL A 89 -2.97 -24.51 0.35
N LYS A 90 -1.82 -23.87 0.10
CA LYS A 90 -0.62 -24.54 -0.41
C LYS A 90 0.24 -25.05 0.74
N ASN A 91 0.40 -24.22 1.77
CA ASN A 91 1.15 -24.56 2.96
C ASN A 91 0.46 -23.90 4.17
N PRO A 92 -0.08 -24.68 5.12
CA PRO A 92 -0.76 -24.15 6.29
C PRO A 92 0.23 -23.68 7.39
N GLU A 93 1.50 -24.08 7.31
CA GLU A 93 2.44 -23.92 8.40
C GLU A 93 2.93 -22.47 8.59
N HIS A 94 3.07 -22.07 9.86
CA HIS A 94 3.64 -20.79 10.25
C HIS A 94 4.93 -21.02 11.06
N SER A 95 5.95 -20.21 10.81
CA SER A 95 7.22 -20.22 11.56
C SER A 95 7.20 -19.33 12.81
N HIS A 96 6.02 -18.86 13.22
CA HIS A 96 5.86 -17.90 14.31
C HIS A 96 4.50 -18.03 14.98
N ASP A 97 4.42 -17.54 16.21
CA ASP A 97 3.17 -17.48 16.98
C ASP A 97 2.28 -16.32 16.57
N ALA A 98 1.06 -16.34 17.12
CA ALA A 98 0.12 -15.23 17.03
C ALA A 98 0.72 -13.94 17.59
N THR A 99 0.36 -12.81 16.99
CA THR A 99 0.71 -11.49 17.50
C THR A 99 -0.40 -11.00 18.43
N GLU A 100 -0.07 -10.68 19.67
CA GLU A 100 -1.03 -10.15 20.66
C GLU A 100 -1.69 -8.86 20.18
N ASN A 101 -0.86 -7.90 19.73
CA ASN A 101 -1.36 -6.66 19.17
C ASN A 101 -1.54 -6.78 17.65
N ILE A 102 -2.77 -7.04 17.22
CA ILE A 102 -3.14 -7.15 15.81
C ILE A 102 -2.81 -5.86 15.02
N MET A 103 -2.83 -4.70 15.68
CA MET A 103 -2.44 -3.42 15.08
C MET A 103 -0.94 -3.31 14.81
N ALA A 104 -0.10 -4.25 15.24
CA ALA A 104 1.30 -4.30 14.81
C ALA A 104 1.43 -4.60 13.31
N HIS A 105 0.43 -5.24 12.69
CA HIS A 105 0.42 -5.53 11.26
C HIS A 105 -0.12 -4.34 10.45
N PRO A 106 0.66 -3.78 9.50
CA PRO A 106 0.20 -2.68 8.64
C PRO A 106 -1.02 -3.03 7.79
N ALA A 107 -1.22 -4.31 7.47
CA ALA A 107 -2.40 -4.76 6.72
C ALA A 107 -3.71 -4.39 7.43
N PHE A 108 -3.73 -4.40 8.77
CA PHE A 108 -4.89 -4.08 9.59
C PHE A 108 -5.00 -2.59 9.96
N ARG A 109 -4.03 -1.77 9.56
CA ARG A 109 -4.04 -0.31 9.75
C ARG A 109 -4.28 0.47 8.46
N LYS A 110 -4.58 -0.22 7.35
CA LYS A 110 -4.91 0.43 6.07
C LYS A 110 -6.09 1.37 6.25
N PHE A 111 -6.01 2.53 5.60
CA PHE A 111 -7.12 3.45 5.51
C PHE A 111 -8.17 2.90 4.54
N ASN A 112 -9.44 3.04 4.90
CA ASN A 112 -10.54 2.75 3.99
C ASN A 112 -10.68 3.86 2.93
N GLU A 113 -11.66 3.74 2.04
CA GLU A 113 -11.87 4.70 0.94
C GLU A 113 -12.24 6.09 1.46
N GLN A 114 -13.13 6.19 2.44
CA GLN A 114 -13.54 7.46 3.04
C GLN A 114 -12.34 8.18 3.69
N GLU A 115 -11.57 7.47 4.51
CA GLU A 115 -10.36 7.99 5.15
C GLU A 115 -9.31 8.39 4.12
N THR A 116 -9.19 7.62 3.03
CA THR A 116 -8.27 7.94 1.93
C THR A 116 -8.67 9.25 1.23
N SER A 117 -9.97 9.44 0.97
CA SER A 117 -10.50 10.68 0.38
C SER A 117 -10.29 11.88 1.31
N GLN A 118 -10.52 11.71 2.62
CA GLN A 118 -10.21 12.75 3.61
C GLN A 118 -8.72 13.10 3.62
N ILE A 119 -7.83 12.10 3.67
CA ILE A 119 -6.37 12.32 3.59
C ILE A 119 -6.01 13.07 2.31
N ALA A 120 -6.61 12.73 1.17
CA ALA A 120 -6.36 13.41 -0.10
C ALA A 120 -6.74 14.89 -0.02
N GLN A 121 -7.97 15.20 0.39
CA GLN A 121 -8.46 16.57 0.53
C GLN A 121 -7.59 17.41 1.47
N ILE A 122 -7.26 16.88 2.65
CA ILE A 122 -6.45 17.60 3.64
C ILE A 122 -5.02 17.80 3.09
N SER A 123 -4.46 16.81 2.38
CA SER A 123 -3.11 16.90 1.82
C SER A 123 -2.95 17.93 0.70
N GLU A 124 -4.04 18.34 0.05
CA GLU A 124 -4.03 19.40 -0.97
C GLU A 124 -3.86 20.79 -0.37
N SER A 125 -4.29 20.99 0.87
CA SER A 125 -4.17 22.27 1.61
C SER A 125 -2.78 22.54 2.19
N LEU A 126 -1.74 21.85 1.71
CA LEU A 126 -0.34 21.94 2.17
C LEU A 126 -0.12 21.60 3.66
N LEU A 127 -1.11 21.01 4.33
CA LEU A 127 -0.98 20.59 5.73
C LEU A 127 0.01 19.43 5.86
N ILE A 128 0.82 19.48 6.91
CA ILE A 128 1.80 18.43 7.23
C ILE A 128 1.12 17.21 7.86
N SER A 129 1.73 16.03 7.75
CA SER A 129 1.12 14.75 8.20
C SER A 129 0.62 14.74 9.66
N ARG A 130 1.20 15.57 10.54
CA ARG A 130 0.77 15.71 11.94
C ARG A 130 -0.60 16.39 12.07
N GLN A 131 -0.89 17.37 11.23
CA GLN A 131 -2.19 18.04 11.22
C GLN A 131 -3.27 17.11 10.63
N ILE A 132 -2.92 16.37 9.57
CA ILE A 132 -3.76 15.30 9.01
C ILE A 132 -4.11 14.28 10.10
N GLN A 133 -3.13 13.85 10.90
CA GLN A 133 -3.37 12.90 11.99
C GLN A 133 -4.34 13.44 13.04
N ALA A 134 -4.13 14.66 13.52
CA ALA A 134 -4.98 15.27 14.54
C ALA A 134 -6.44 15.37 14.06
N GLN A 135 -6.65 15.87 12.85
CA GLN A 135 -7.97 15.99 12.26
C GLN A 135 -8.64 14.63 12.08
N LEU A 136 -7.87 13.64 11.60
CA LEU A 136 -8.34 12.28 11.47
C LEU A 136 -8.73 11.69 12.83
N CYS A 137 -7.93 11.86 13.89
CA CYS A 137 -8.30 11.35 15.22
C CYS A 137 -9.57 12.02 15.79
N ILE A 138 -9.78 13.31 15.52
CA ILE A 138 -10.97 14.05 15.98
C ILE A 138 -12.25 13.59 15.26
N GLN A 139 -12.14 13.29 13.96
CA GLN A 139 -13.29 12.96 13.11
C GLN A 139 -13.70 11.49 13.17
N ARG A 140 -12.95 10.64 13.88
CA ARG A 140 -13.17 9.18 13.92
C ARG A 140 -13.85 8.76 15.22
N GLU A 141 -14.82 7.88 15.08
CA GLU A 141 -15.33 7.03 16.16
C GLU A 141 -14.71 5.63 16.01
N SER A 142 -13.37 5.56 16.10
CA SER A 142 -12.64 4.30 15.92
C SER A 142 -11.41 4.25 16.82
N ASP A 143 -11.32 3.16 17.60
CA ASP A 143 -10.16 2.85 18.45
C ASP A 143 -8.92 2.42 17.65
N ARG A 144 -9.00 2.39 16.33
CA ARG A 144 -7.89 2.00 15.47
C ARG A 144 -6.78 3.08 15.52
N PRO A 145 -5.55 2.73 15.92
CA PRO A 145 -4.47 3.71 16.00
C PRO A 145 -4.13 4.27 14.61
N VAL A 146 -3.96 5.58 14.57
CA VAL A 146 -3.51 6.31 13.38
C VAL A 146 -2.03 6.62 13.54
N ILE A 147 -1.16 5.97 12.77
CA ILE A 147 0.28 6.17 12.85
C ILE A 147 0.72 7.20 11.80
N LEU A 148 1.56 8.17 12.20
CA LEU A 148 2.10 9.21 11.30
C LEU A 148 2.77 8.63 10.05
N GLN A 149 3.53 7.54 10.22
CA GLN A 149 4.19 6.87 9.11
C GLN A 149 3.18 6.31 8.08
N ASP A 150 2.03 5.81 8.54
CA ASP A 150 1.00 5.29 7.65
C ASP A 150 0.34 6.45 6.88
N ILE A 151 0.11 7.60 7.52
CA ILE A 151 -0.35 8.82 6.83
C ILE A 151 0.66 9.26 5.78
N TYR A 152 1.94 9.35 6.14
CA TYR A 152 2.99 9.74 5.20
C TYR A 152 3.02 8.82 3.98
N ASN A 153 2.97 7.50 4.21
CA ASN A 153 2.94 6.50 3.15
C ASN A 153 1.69 6.65 2.27
N GLN A 154 0.52 6.94 2.87
CA GLN A 154 -0.73 7.13 2.15
C GLN A 154 -0.71 8.41 1.30
N VAL A 155 -0.27 9.55 1.85
CA VAL A 155 -0.10 10.80 1.09
C VAL A 155 0.86 10.60 -0.08
N LYS A 156 1.97 9.90 0.16
CA LYS A 156 2.93 9.56 -0.91
C LYS A 156 2.28 8.72 -2.01
N LYS A 157 1.44 7.74 -1.64
CA LYS A 157 0.68 6.92 -2.59
C LYS A 157 -0.29 7.78 -3.41
N ILE A 158 -1.11 8.59 -2.75
CA ILE A 158 -2.07 9.50 -3.40
C ILE A 158 -1.36 10.42 -4.41
N LYS A 159 -0.24 11.03 -4.02
CA LYS A 159 0.56 11.87 -4.93
C LYS A 159 1.08 11.08 -6.14
N LYS A 160 1.57 9.86 -5.93
CA LYS A 160 2.04 8.99 -7.02
C LYS A 160 0.90 8.63 -7.98
N ASP A 161 -0.26 8.29 -7.46
CA ASP A 161 -1.43 7.91 -8.25
C ASP A 161 -1.96 9.11 -9.07
N LYS A 162 -1.99 10.31 -8.48
CA LYS A 162 -2.33 11.58 -9.16
C LYS A 162 -1.39 11.87 -10.34
N LEU A 163 -0.12 11.51 -10.23
CA LEU A 163 0.87 11.70 -11.28
C LEU A 163 0.75 10.67 -12.42
N LYS A 164 -0.04 9.59 -12.26
CA LYS A 164 -0.23 8.53 -13.27
C LYS A 164 1.10 7.99 -13.84
N GLY A 165 2.14 7.89 -12.99
CA GLY A 165 3.46 7.42 -13.39
C GLY A 165 4.41 8.48 -13.95
N ARG A 166 3.96 9.73 -14.15
CA ARG A 166 4.83 10.86 -14.50
C ARG A 166 5.75 11.23 -13.34
N ARG A 167 6.94 11.76 -13.63
CA ARG A 167 7.79 12.33 -12.58
C ARG A 167 7.14 13.64 -12.11
N PRO A 168 7.24 14.01 -10.83
CA PRO A 168 6.68 15.25 -10.31
C PRO A 168 7.11 16.49 -11.12
N ILE A 169 8.37 16.50 -11.56
CA ILE A 169 8.92 17.61 -12.34
C ILE A 169 8.35 17.69 -13.77
N ASP A 170 8.01 16.56 -14.39
CA ASP A 170 7.36 16.56 -15.70
C ASP A 170 5.94 17.11 -15.58
N ALA A 171 5.20 16.70 -14.54
CA ALA A 171 3.87 17.22 -14.27
C ALA A 171 3.89 18.73 -13.95
N LEU A 172 4.90 19.20 -13.24
CA LEU A 172 5.11 20.63 -13.01
C LEU A 172 5.33 21.37 -14.33
N ILE A 173 6.21 20.87 -15.22
CA ILE A 173 6.44 21.49 -16.53
C ILE A 173 5.17 21.50 -17.38
N ASP A 174 4.37 20.42 -17.36
CA ASP A 174 3.09 20.39 -18.07
C ASP A 174 2.15 21.49 -17.55
N THR A 175 2.08 21.71 -16.25
CA THR A 175 1.33 22.83 -15.66
C THR A 175 1.89 24.18 -16.10
N LEU A 176 3.21 24.39 -16.05
CA LEU A 176 3.84 25.63 -16.49
C LEU A 176 3.62 25.95 -17.97
N LYS A 177 3.42 24.92 -18.82
CA LYS A 177 3.08 25.09 -20.24
C LYS A 177 1.63 25.49 -20.49
N GLN A 178 0.73 25.01 -19.64
CA GLN A 178 -0.72 25.24 -19.78
C GLN A 178 -1.14 26.57 -19.16
N GLU A 179 -0.46 26.96 -18.09
CA GLU A 179 -0.70 28.17 -17.33
C GLU A 179 0.14 29.34 -17.86
N ASN A 180 -0.26 30.57 -17.54
CA ASN A 180 0.44 31.77 -17.95
C ASN A 180 1.67 32.01 -17.04
N PHE A 181 2.70 31.18 -17.16
CA PHE A 181 4.00 31.35 -16.49
C PHE A 181 5.11 31.58 -17.52
N VAL A 182 6.07 32.43 -17.17
CA VAL A 182 7.35 32.51 -17.88
C VAL A 182 8.27 31.46 -17.27
N TRP A 183 8.79 30.53 -18.07
CA TRP A 183 9.62 29.44 -17.56
C TRP A 183 10.72 29.02 -18.53
N SER A 184 11.79 28.44 -17.99
CA SER A 184 12.89 27.83 -18.75
C SER A 184 13.45 26.63 -18.00
N SER A 185 13.99 25.64 -18.73
CA SER A 185 14.59 24.45 -18.13
C SER A 185 15.86 24.04 -18.86
N ALA A 186 16.88 23.60 -18.10
CA ALA A 186 18.07 22.97 -18.63
C ALA A 186 17.96 21.44 -18.52
N ARG A 187 18.56 20.71 -19.47
CA ARG A 187 18.63 19.25 -19.46
C ARG A 187 20.05 18.75 -19.71
N ASP A 188 20.39 17.59 -19.17
CA ASP A 188 21.63 16.89 -19.49
C ASP A 188 21.54 16.12 -20.84
N SER A 189 22.63 15.45 -21.21
CA SER A 189 22.71 14.62 -22.42
C SER A 189 21.77 13.41 -22.43
N GLU A 190 21.27 13.00 -21.26
CA GLU A 190 20.32 11.89 -21.10
C GLU A 190 18.86 12.39 -21.07
N GLY A 191 18.65 13.71 -21.13
CA GLY A 191 17.33 14.33 -21.13
C GLY A 191 16.73 14.53 -19.72
N HIS A 192 17.50 14.36 -18.65
CA HIS A 192 17.08 14.70 -17.30
C HIS A 192 17.13 16.21 -17.08
N ILE A 193 16.13 16.75 -16.39
CA ILE A 193 16.08 18.18 -16.06
C ILE A 193 17.08 18.47 -14.94
N THR A 194 18.04 19.35 -15.21
CA THR A 194 19.09 19.76 -14.27
C THR A 194 18.79 21.09 -13.59
N SER A 195 17.96 21.94 -14.20
CA SER A 195 17.52 23.22 -13.63
C SER A 195 16.17 23.62 -14.21
N LEU A 196 15.32 24.24 -13.41
CA LEU A 196 14.01 24.78 -13.79
C LEU A 196 13.84 26.15 -13.16
N PHE A 197 13.56 27.16 -13.97
CA PHE A 197 13.19 28.51 -13.54
C PHE A 197 11.78 28.80 -14.02
N PHE A 198 10.95 29.39 -13.17
CA PHE A 198 9.65 29.89 -13.56
C PHE A 198 9.25 31.09 -12.70
N THR A 199 8.47 31.99 -13.28
CA THR A 199 7.91 33.17 -12.62
C THR A 199 6.54 33.47 -13.20
N HIS A 200 5.70 34.15 -12.42
CA HIS A 200 4.54 34.81 -12.99
C HIS A 200 5.00 35.85 -14.02
N PRO A 201 4.25 36.05 -15.11
CA PRO A 201 4.48 37.11 -16.05
C PRO A 201 4.38 38.46 -15.33
N TRP A 202 5.21 39.40 -15.76
CA TRP A 202 5.10 40.77 -15.27
C TRP A 202 3.75 41.36 -15.66
N PRO A 203 3.08 42.09 -14.74
CA PRO A 203 1.80 42.74 -15.01
C PRO A 203 1.90 43.82 -16.10
#